data_AF-A0A2G1ZRG9-F1
#
_entry.id   AF-A0A2G1ZRG9-F1
#
_cell.length_a   1.000
_cell.length_b   1.000
_cell.length_c   1.000
_cell.angle_alpha   90.00
_cell.angle_beta   90.00
_cell.angle_gamma   90.00
#
_symmetry.space_group_name_H-M   'P 1'
#
loop_
_entity.id
_entity.type
_entity.pdbx_description
1 polymer ?
#
loop_
_entity_poly.entity_id
_entity_poly.type
_entity_poly.pdbx_seq_one_letter_code
_entity_poly.pdbx_strand_id
1 'polypeptide(L)'
;MIRSFLVSSAVSIVSLVGAGACFAQAPNLGGSMLHLLIEQDGNSLLFEFETPVTGPIEMFRYPGEMYAGAASVLDDTHYSGRFGWLANGFFNLPAGSGVFVENIGTSAEVSVYDGFSFSPIHGTDGSGLVWQWPGAMTHNWYSVDGPGQYSAMYCVYVGDALTGVELPGWEGTVVHLEWFVPFDCVADVNGDGSLSPTDFTAWIAAF
;
A
#
# COMPACT_ATOMS: atom_id res chain seq x y z
N MET A 1 26.16 80.06 11.66
CA MET A 1 25.10 79.11 12.09
C MET A 1 24.90 78.13 10.94
N ILE A 2 25.69 77.05 10.91
CA ILE A 2 25.77 76.08 9.81
C ILE A 2 25.12 74.79 10.30
N ARG A 3 24.06 74.31 9.63
CA ARG A 3 23.37 73.06 9.96
C ARG A 3 23.94 71.93 9.09
N SER A 4 24.62 70.97 9.73
CA SER A 4 24.98 69.69 9.12
C SER A 4 23.76 68.78 9.02
N PHE A 5 23.51 68.23 7.84
CA PHE A 5 22.60 67.11 7.62
C PHE A 5 23.39 65.80 7.68
N LEU A 6 22.98 64.89 8.58
CA LEU A 6 23.44 63.50 8.62
C LEU A 6 22.45 62.65 7.82
N VAL A 7 22.94 62.00 6.76
CA VAL A 7 22.21 60.98 6.01
C VAL A 7 22.54 59.62 6.64
N SER A 8 21.53 58.94 7.18
CA SER A 8 21.65 57.58 7.72
C SER A 8 21.26 56.58 6.63
N SER A 9 22.22 55.79 6.16
CA SER A 9 21.98 54.68 5.24
C SER A 9 21.52 53.44 6.02
N ALA A 10 20.27 53.03 5.81
CA ALA A 10 19.74 51.77 6.32
C ALA A 10 20.23 50.61 5.44
N VAL A 11 21.05 49.71 6.01
CA VAL A 11 21.41 48.44 5.38
C VAL A 11 20.30 47.43 5.70
N SER A 12 19.51 47.06 4.68
CA SER A 12 18.54 45.96 4.79
C SER A 12 19.26 44.64 4.61
N ILE A 13 19.35 43.85 5.69
CA ILE A 13 19.77 42.45 5.64
C ILE A 13 18.56 41.65 5.16
N VAL A 14 18.58 41.23 3.90
CA VAL A 14 17.63 40.25 3.37
C VAL A 14 18.08 38.88 3.85
N SER A 15 17.38 38.33 4.84
CA SER A 15 17.52 36.94 5.24
C SER A 15 16.91 36.05 4.16
N LEU A 16 17.74 35.41 3.33
CA LEU A 16 17.33 34.29 2.50
C LEU A 16 16.99 33.12 3.43
N VAL A 17 15.71 32.99 3.77
CA VAL A 17 15.17 31.73 4.30
C VAL A 17 15.20 30.76 3.13
N GLY A 18 16.17 29.84 3.14
CA GLY A 18 16.17 28.72 2.21
C GLY A 18 14.91 27.92 2.44
N ALA A 19 14.03 27.84 1.43
CA ALA A 19 12.97 26.86 1.41
C ALA A 19 13.65 25.48 1.38
N GLY A 20 13.70 24.82 2.53
CA GLY A 20 14.08 23.42 2.59
C GLY A 20 13.09 22.65 1.73
N ALA A 21 13.56 22.03 0.66
CA ALA A 21 12.77 21.04 -0.04
C ALA A 21 12.49 19.91 0.96
N CYS A 22 11.28 19.88 1.51
CA CYS A 22 10.75 18.70 2.17
C CYS A 22 10.65 17.63 1.09
N PHE A 23 11.59 16.67 1.10
CA PHE A 23 11.38 15.44 0.35
C PHE A 23 10.15 14.77 0.96
N ALA A 24 9.13 14.50 0.14
CA ALA A 24 7.98 13.73 0.57
C ALA A 24 8.47 12.39 1.12
N GLN A 25 8.10 12.08 2.37
CA GLN A 25 8.41 10.80 2.99
C GLN A 25 7.75 9.68 2.19
N ALA A 26 8.51 8.64 1.84
CA ALA A 26 7.93 7.44 1.25
C ALA A 26 7.14 6.68 2.32
N PRO A 27 5.93 6.17 2.02
CA PRO A 27 5.17 5.39 2.98
C PRO A 27 5.92 4.13 3.42
N ASN A 28 5.74 3.75 4.69
CA ASN A 28 6.32 2.53 5.23
C ASN A 28 5.64 1.29 4.64
N LEU A 29 6.39 0.30 4.15
CA LEU A 29 5.79 -0.89 3.53
C LEU A 29 4.95 -1.74 4.51
N GLY A 30 5.16 -1.65 5.83
CA GLY A 30 4.50 -2.52 6.81
C GLY A 30 5.35 -3.70 7.27
N GLY A 31 6.62 -3.78 6.87
CA GLY A 31 7.53 -4.88 7.18
C GLY A 31 8.31 -5.39 5.97
N SER A 32 8.82 -6.62 6.05
CA SER A 32 9.54 -7.24 4.93
C SER A 32 8.63 -7.43 3.73
N MET A 33 9.21 -7.18 2.55
CA MET A 33 8.60 -7.38 1.24
C MET A 33 8.19 -8.85 1.03
N LEU A 34 7.02 -9.08 0.45
CA LEU A 34 6.49 -10.38 0.09
C LEU A 34 6.23 -10.40 -1.41
N HIS A 35 6.98 -11.20 -2.16
CA HIS A 35 6.81 -11.28 -3.60
C HIS A 35 5.72 -12.27 -4.00
N LEU A 36 4.76 -11.75 -4.75
CA LEU A 36 3.75 -12.45 -5.53
C LEU A 36 4.37 -12.83 -6.87
N LEU A 37 4.88 -14.05 -6.97
CA LEU A 37 5.55 -14.56 -8.17
C LEU A 37 4.51 -15.01 -9.19
N ILE A 38 4.51 -14.36 -10.35
CA ILE A 38 3.73 -14.79 -11.51
C ILE A 38 4.68 -15.50 -12.47
N GLU A 39 4.40 -16.76 -12.77
CA GLU A 39 5.14 -17.58 -13.73
C GLU A 39 4.27 -17.93 -14.94
N GLN A 40 4.89 -18.02 -16.10
CA GLN A 40 4.26 -18.55 -17.30
C GLN A 40 4.73 -20.00 -17.54
N ASP A 41 3.79 -20.93 -17.57
CA ASP A 41 4.02 -22.31 -18.05
C ASP A 41 3.18 -22.57 -19.30
N GLY A 42 3.82 -22.52 -20.47
CA GLY A 42 3.10 -22.59 -21.75
C GLY A 42 2.10 -21.44 -21.92
N ASN A 43 0.81 -21.78 -21.96
CA ASN A 43 -0.30 -20.82 -22.03
C ASN A 43 -1.04 -20.65 -20.69
N SER A 44 -0.46 -21.14 -19.59
CA SER A 44 -1.05 -21.03 -18.26
C SER A 44 -0.22 -20.07 -17.41
N LEU A 45 -0.88 -19.31 -16.55
CA LEU A 45 -0.21 -18.56 -15.49
C LEU A 45 -0.25 -19.36 -14.19
N LEU A 46 0.88 -19.34 -13.49
CA LEU A 46 1.03 -19.92 -12.17
C LEU A 46 1.35 -18.82 -11.17
N PHE A 47 1.00 -19.08 -9.91
CA PHE A 47 1.19 -18.15 -8.81
C PHE A 47 1.88 -18.85 -7.65
N GLU A 48 2.91 -18.22 -7.09
CA GLU A 48 3.60 -18.66 -5.87
C GLU A 48 4.03 -17.46 -5.03
N PHE A 49 4.19 -17.66 -3.72
CA PHE A 49 4.90 -16.70 -2.88
C PHE A 49 6.38 -17.06 -2.81
N GLU A 50 7.28 -16.12 -3.09
CA GLU A 50 8.73 -16.38 -2.96
C GLU A 50 9.10 -16.88 -1.56
N THR A 51 8.44 -16.33 -0.53
CA THR A 51 8.52 -16.81 0.84
C THR A 51 7.14 -17.27 1.29
N PRO A 52 6.98 -18.50 1.80
CA PRO A 52 5.69 -18.97 2.29
C PRO A 52 5.07 -18.00 3.31
N VAL A 53 3.85 -17.55 3.02
CA VAL A 53 3.09 -16.70 3.93
C VAL A 53 2.26 -17.59 4.84
N THR A 54 2.43 -17.43 6.15
CA THR A 54 1.66 -18.17 7.15
C THR A 54 0.62 -17.24 7.76
N GLY A 55 -0.64 -17.37 7.32
CA GLY A 55 -1.77 -16.60 7.83
C GLY A 55 -1.83 -15.15 7.31
N PRO A 56 -2.81 -14.36 7.80
CA PRO A 56 -2.99 -12.98 7.40
C PRO A 56 -1.83 -12.10 7.87
N ILE A 57 -1.51 -11.06 7.10
CA ILE A 57 -0.45 -10.11 7.47
C ILE A 57 -1.02 -8.90 8.20
N GLU A 58 -0.29 -8.38 9.18
CA GLU A 58 -0.72 -7.18 9.91
C GLU A 58 -0.64 -5.94 9.02
N MET A 59 -1.67 -5.08 9.09
CA MET A 59 -1.65 -3.73 8.55
C MET A 59 -1.41 -2.75 9.69
N PHE A 60 -0.49 -1.82 9.49
CA PHE A 60 -0.07 -0.89 10.52
C PHE A 60 -0.63 0.50 10.24
N ARG A 61 -0.98 1.20 11.31
CA ARG A 61 -1.13 2.66 11.29
C ARG A 61 0.17 3.27 11.78
N TYR A 62 0.54 4.40 11.19
CA TYR A 62 1.76 5.14 11.55
C TYR A 62 1.38 6.52 12.10
N PRO A 63 1.06 6.63 13.41
CA PRO A 63 0.63 7.90 13.99
C PRO A 63 1.66 9.01 13.80
N GLY A 64 1.20 10.13 13.24
CA GLY A 64 2.04 11.30 12.98
C GLY A 64 2.80 11.26 11.64
N GLU A 65 2.71 10.15 10.89
CA GLU A 65 3.10 10.16 9.47
C GLU A 65 1.95 10.77 8.64
N MET A 66 2.30 11.77 7.83
CA MET A 66 1.41 12.39 6.86
C MET A 66 2.19 12.51 5.56
N TYR A 67 1.57 12.14 4.45
CA TYR A 67 2.20 12.13 3.14
C TYR A 67 1.74 13.31 2.29
N ALA A 68 2.66 13.84 1.49
CA ALA A 68 2.33 14.88 0.54
C ALA A 68 1.90 14.27 -0.81
N GLY A 69 0.98 14.94 -1.51
CA GLY A 69 0.56 14.54 -2.85
C GLY A 69 -0.31 13.27 -2.84
N ALA A 70 -0.17 12.43 -3.86
CA ALA A 70 -1.07 11.29 -4.06
C ALA A 70 -0.97 10.23 -2.95
N ALA A 71 0.17 10.14 -2.25
CA ALA A 71 0.35 9.23 -1.14
C ALA A 71 -0.50 9.58 0.10
N SER A 72 -1.08 10.78 0.17
CA SER A 72 -1.95 11.20 1.28
C SER A 72 -3.22 10.35 1.43
N VAL A 73 -3.54 9.50 0.45
CA VAL A 73 -4.62 8.51 0.55
C VAL A 73 -4.37 7.48 1.66
N LEU A 74 -3.13 7.36 2.14
CA LEU A 74 -2.75 6.48 3.24
C LEU A 74 -2.81 7.18 4.61
N ASP A 75 -2.97 8.51 4.63
CA ASP A 75 -2.97 9.28 5.87
C ASP A 75 -4.09 8.81 6.80
N ASP A 76 -3.76 8.66 8.08
CA ASP A 76 -4.68 8.19 9.13
C ASP A 76 -5.29 6.78 8.94
N THR A 77 -4.87 6.02 7.93
CA THR A 77 -5.32 4.64 7.69
C THR A 77 -4.38 3.60 8.31
N HIS A 78 -4.87 2.36 8.44
CA HIS A 78 -3.98 1.19 8.56
C HIS A 78 -3.68 0.70 7.16
N TYR A 79 -2.41 0.52 6.81
CA TYR A 79 -2.07 0.13 5.45
C TYR A 79 -0.88 -0.83 5.38
N SER A 80 -0.76 -1.47 4.22
CA SER A 80 0.35 -2.36 3.90
C SER A 80 0.68 -2.26 2.41
N GLY A 81 1.97 -2.13 2.11
CA GLY A 81 2.51 -2.24 0.76
C GLY A 81 3.31 -3.52 0.57
N ARG A 82 3.21 -4.51 1.46
CA ARG A 82 4.17 -5.63 1.50
C ARG A 82 4.07 -6.57 0.30
N PHE A 83 2.86 -6.78 -0.23
CA PHE A 83 2.67 -7.65 -1.38
C PHE A 83 3.13 -6.97 -2.66
N GLY A 84 4.08 -7.59 -3.36
CA GLY A 84 4.70 -7.08 -4.56
C GLY A 84 4.61 -8.05 -5.71
N TRP A 85 3.96 -7.65 -6.79
CA TRP A 85 3.88 -8.42 -8.04
C TRP A 85 5.24 -8.48 -8.71
N LEU A 86 5.71 -9.69 -9.01
CA LEU A 86 7.02 -9.92 -9.59
C LEU A 86 6.97 -11.04 -10.63
N ALA A 87 7.64 -10.82 -11.76
CA ALA A 87 7.81 -11.85 -12.78
C ALA A 87 8.75 -12.95 -12.25
N ASN A 88 8.31 -14.20 -12.30
CA ASN A 88 9.18 -15.35 -12.11
C ASN A 88 9.65 -15.87 -13.47
N GLY A 89 10.76 -15.32 -13.95
CA GLY A 89 11.33 -15.68 -15.25
C GLY A 89 10.85 -14.80 -16.40
N PHE A 90 10.91 -15.35 -17.62
CA PHE A 90 10.60 -14.61 -18.84
C PHE A 90 9.20 -14.95 -19.35
N PHE A 91 8.46 -13.90 -19.72
CA PHE A 91 7.16 -14.03 -20.35
C PHE A 91 7.31 -13.99 -21.87
N ASN A 92 6.74 -14.98 -22.55
CA ASN A 92 6.62 -15.03 -24.01
C ASN A 92 5.14 -14.93 -24.38
N LEU A 93 4.62 -13.71 -24.30
CA LEU A 93 3.21 -13.41 -24.57
C LEU A 93 2.97 -13.11 -26.06
N PRO A 94 1.77 -13.38 -26.58
CA PRO A 94 1.38 -12.97 -27.93
C PRO A 94 1.54 -11.45 -28.13
N ALA A 95 1.87 -11.03 -29.35
CA ALA A 95 1.97 -9.61 -29.66
C ALA A 95 0.63 -8.89 -29.40
N GLY A 96 0.67 -7.76 -28.71
CA GLY A 96 -0.54 -7.00 -28.35
C GLY A 96 -1.30 -7.56 -27.16
N SER A 97 -0.69 -8.40 -26.33
CA SER A 97 -1.27 -8.92 -25.10
C SER A 97 -0.53 -8.44 -23.85
N GLY A 98 -1.14 -8.61 -22.69
CA GLY A 98 -0.57 -8.27 -21.38
C GLY A 98 -1.15 -9.14 -20.27
N VAL A 99 -0.56 -9.03 -19.08
CA VAL A 99 -1.08 -9.68 -17.87
C VAL A 99 -1.99 -8.70 -17.14
N PHE A 100 -3.16 -9.20 -16.76
CA PHE A 100 -4.18 -8.44 -16.06
C PHE A 100 -4.48 -9.09 -14.71
N VAL A 101 -4.83 -8.26 -13.75
CA VAL A 101 -5.26 -8.64 -12.41
C VAL A 101 -6.67 -8.09 -12.24
N GLU A 102 -7.64 -8.97 -12.13
CA GLU A 102 -9.04 -8.61 -11.91
C GLU A 102 -9.45 -8.89 -10.47
N ASN A 103 -10.03 -7.89 -9.82
CA ASN A 103 -10.68 -8.09 -8.53
C ASN A 103 -11.96 -8.91 -8.70
N ILE A 104 -11.96 -10.11 -8.12
CA ILE A 104 -13.09 -11.04 -8.11
C ILE A 104 -13.73 -11.18 -6.72
N GLY A 105 -13.22 -10.46 -5.72
CA GLY A 105 -13.76 -10.42 -4.37
C GLY A 105 -12.82 -9.76 -3.38
N THR A 106 -13.20 -8.61 -2.84
CA THR A 106 -12.44 -7.90 -1.80
C THR A 106 -13.38 -7.49 -0.67
N SER A 107 -12.88 -7.51 0.56
CA SER A 107 -13.60 -6.98 1.73
C SER A 107 -14.00 -5.53 1.46
N ALA A 108 -15.23 -5.14 1.78
CA ALA A 108 -15.81 -3.87 1.33
C ALA A 108 -15.05 -2.63 1.86
N GLU A 109 -14.33 -2.80 2.96
CA GLU A 109 -13.56 -1.77 3.66
C GLU A 109 -12.12 -1.61 3.16
N VAL A 110 -11.65 -2.48 2.25
CA VAL A 110 -10.29 -2.42 1.71
C VAL A 110 -10.24 -1.51 0.50
N SER A 111 -9.48 -0.44 0.62
CA SER A 111 -9.07 0.41 -0.50
C SER A 111 -7.74 -0.08 -1.06
N VAL A 112 -7.60 -0.05 -2.39
CA VAL A 112 -6.41 -0.53 -3.12
C VAL A 112 -5.92 0.55 -4.07
N TYR A 113 -4.63 0.85 -3.99
CA TYR A 113 -3.99 1.89 -4.80
C TYR A 113 -2.77 1.36 -5.55
N ASP A 114 -2.54 1.93 -6.73
CA ASP A 114 -1.33 1.69 -7.53
C ASP A 114 -0.05 2.07 -6.77
N GLY A 115 1.01 1.27 -6.94
CA GLY A 115 2.24 1.39 -6.16
C GLY A 115 3.03 2.68 -6.33
N PHE A 116 2.91 3.29 -7.51
CA PHE A 116 3.72 4.46 -7.87
C PHE A 116 2.89 5.73 -7.89
N SER A 117 1.70 5.66 -8.47
CA SER A 117 0.82 6.81 -8.64
C SER A 117 -0.14 7.03 -7.49
N PHE A 118 -0.37 6.02 -6.65
CA PHE A 118 -1.44 5.99 -5.63
C PHE A 118 -2.84 6.21 -6.23
N SER A 119 -2.99 6.00 -7.54
CA SER A 119 -4.31 6.04 -8.17
C SER A 119 -5.15 4.86 -7.67
N PRO A 120 -6.46 5.06 -7.42
CA PRO A 120 -7.32 3.97 -6.98
C PRO A 120 -7.46 2.92 -8.07
N ILE A 121 -7.39 1.65 -7.67
CA ILE A 121 -7.54 0.47 -8.54
C ILE A 121 -8.45 -0.57 -7.88
N HIS A 122 -8.82 -1.61 -8.62
CA HIS A 122 -9.56 -2.77 -8.10
C HIS A 122 -10.90 -2.45 -7.42
N GLY A 123 -11.65 -1.48 -7.95
CA GLY A 123 -12.97 -1.06 -7.45
C GLY A 123 -12.94 0.10 -6.45
N THR A 124 -11.75 0.50 -6.00
CA THR A 124 -11.57 1.64 -5.09
C THR A 124 -12.02 2.93 -5.76
N ASP A 125 -12.78 3.78 -5.07
CA ASP A 125 -13.23 5.10 -5.57
C ASP A 125 -13.84 5.08 -6.99
N GLY A 126 -14.52 3.99 -7.35
CA GLY A 126 -15.15 3.84 -8.66
C GLY A 126 -14.19 3.47 -9.80
N SER A 127 -12.95 3.07 -9.48
CA SER A 127 -12.02 2.51 -10.46
C SER A 127 -12.57 1.21 -11.07
N GLY A 128 -12.02 0.80 -12.21
CA GLY A 128 -12.26 -0.53 -12.74
C GLY A 128 -11.79 -1.64 -11.80
N LEU A 129 -12.37 -2.83 -11.96
CA LEU A 129 -11.95 -4.05 -11.25
C LEU A 129 -10.65 -4.63 -11.81
N VAL A 130 -10.40 -4.38 -13.09
CA VAL A 130 -9.25 -4.89 -13.85
C VAL A 130 -8.13 -3.86 -13.84
N TRP A 131 -6.94 -4.29 -13.44
CA TRP A 131 -5.69 -3.54 -13.51
C TRP A 131 -4.71 -4.29 -14.42
N GLN A 132 -4.10 -3.58 -15.37
CA GLN A 132 -3.04 -4.16 -16.20
C GLN A 132 -1.71 -4.07 -15.44
N TRP A 133 -1.11 -5.21 -15.13
CA TRP A 133 0.20 -5.22 -14.49
C TRP A 133 1.26 -4.75 -15.49
N PRO A 134 2.11 -3.76 -15.14
CA PRO A 134 3.11 -3.21 -16.05
C PRO A 134 4.26 -4.16 -16.40
N GLY A 135 4.29 -5.37 -15.83
CA GLY A 135 5.37 -6.35 -16.00
C GLY A 135 6.65 -6.01 -15.24
N ALA A 136 6.63 -4.95 -14.43
CA ALA A 136 7.70 -4.56 -13.53
C ALA A 136 7.34 -4.92 -12.08
N MET A 137 8.35 -5.06 -11.22
CA MET A 137 8.15 -5.20 -9.78
C MET A 137 7.28 -4.03 -9.29
N THR A 138 6.07 -4.35 -8.81
CA THR A 138 5.08 -3.34 -8.42
C THR A 138 4.38 -3.77 -7.14
N HIS A 139 4.38 -2.88 -6.15
CA HIS A 139 3.54 -3.02 -4.98
C HIS A 139 2.17 -2.40 -5.24
N ASN A 140 1.11 -2.97 -4.67
CA ASN A 140 -0.10 -2.18 -4.45
C ASN A 140 -0.16 -1.79 -2.98
N TRP A 141 -0.81 -0.67 -2.71
CA TRP A 141 -1.09 -0.23 -1.36
C TRP A 141 -2.50 -0.65 -1.00
N TYR A 142 -2.63 -1.34 0.13
CA TYR A 142 -3.89 -1.76 0.70
C TYR A 142 -4.12 -0.93 1.94
N SER A 143 -5.28 -0.31 2.10
CA SER A 143 -5.62 0.45 3.31
C SER A 143 -7.03 0.14 3.82
N VAL A 144 -7.20 0.29 5.13
CA VAL A 144 -8.45 0.12 5.88
C VAL A 144 -8.53 1.14 7.01
N ASP A 145 -9.74 1.51 7.42
CA ASP A 145 -9.96 2.54 8.45
C ASP A 145 -9.90 2.01 9.89
N GLY A 146 -10.02 0.71 10.11
CA GLY A 146 -10.24 0.17 11.45
C GLY A 146 -9.75 -1.25 11.66
N PRO A 147 -9.96 -1.78 12.88
CA PRO A 147 -9.60 -3.14 13.24
C PRO A 147 -10.52 -4.18 12.59
N GLY A 148 -9.94 -5.33 12.24
CA GLY A 148 -10.67 -6.39 11.54
C GLY A 148 -9.79 -7.42 10.86
N GLN A 149 -10.43 -8.36 10.17
CA GLN A 149 -9.80 -9.27 9.23
C GLN A 149 -10.29 -8.92 7.83
N TYR A 150 -9.36 -8.92 6.88
CA TYR A 150 -9.62 -8.43 5.53
C TYR A 150 -9.02 -9.38 4.52
N SER A 151 -9.63 -9.42 3.33
CA SER A 151 -9.11 -10.22 2.22
C SER A 151 -9.38 -9.58 0.86
N ALA A 152 -8.58 -10.02 -0.13
CA ALA A 152 -8.75 -9.71 -1.54
C ALA A 152 -8.42 -10.96 -2.37
N MET A 153 -9.25 -11.22 -3.36
CA MET A 153 -9.12 -12.30 -4.31
C MET A 153 -8.97 -11.70 -5.70
N TYR A 154 -7.91 -12.13 -6.40
CA TYR A 154 -7.64 -11.67 -7.75
C TYR A 154 -7.56 -12.83 -8.72
N CYS A 155 -8.22 -12.70 -9.88
CA CYS A 155 -7.94 -13.50 -11.05
C CYS A 155 -6.80 -12.86 -11.83
N VAL A 156 -5.75 -13.61 -12.14
CA VAL A 156 -4.61 -13.17 -12.93
C VAL A 156 -4.63 -13.90 -14.26
N TYR A 157 -4.69 -13.18 -15.37
CA TYR A 157 -4.86 -13.76 -16.70
C TYR A 157 -4.10 -13.01 -17.78
N VAL A 158 -3.94 -13.63 -18.95
CA VAL A 158 -3.42 -12.98 -20.16
C VAL A 158 -4.58 -12.47 -21.00
N GLY A 159 -4.56 -11.19 -21.33
CA GLY A 159 -5.61 -10.51 -22.09
C GLY A 159 -5.07 -9.69 -23.25
N ASP A 160 -5.97 -9.27 -24.14
CA ASP A 160 -5.68 -8.29 -25.18
C ASP A 160 -5.31 -6.93 -24.55
N ALA A 161 -4.17 -6.36 -24.93
CA ALA A 161 -3.61 -5.17 -24.28
C ALA A 161 -4.44 -3.90 -24.51
N LEU A 162 -5.33 -3.88 -25.52
CA LEU A 162 -6.17 -2.73 -25.81
C LEU A 162 -7.51 -2.81 -25.09
N THR A 163 -8.07 -4.01 -24.95
CA THR A 163 -9.44 -4.22 -24.47
C THR A 163 -9.52 -4.85 -23.07
N GLY A 164 -8.44 -5.48 -22.60
CA GLY A 164 -8.41 -6.22 -21.33
C GLY A 164 -9.18 -7.55 -21.36
N VAL A 165 -9.72 -7.95 -22.52
CA VAL A 165 -10.47 -9.19 -22.69
C VAL A 165 -9.50 -10.38 -22.63
N GLU A 166 -9.84 -11.39 -21.84
CA GLU A 166 -9.07 -12.64 -21.73
C GLU A 166 -8.79 -13.27 -23.10
N LEU A 167 -7.56 -13.75 -23.31
CA LEU A 167 -7.20 -14.41 -24.55
C LEU A 167 -7.69 -15.87 -24.58
N PRO A 168 -8.39 -16.29 -25.64
CA PRO A 168 -8.79 -17.69 -25.79
C PRO A 168 -7.60 -18.65 -25.76
N GLY A 169 -7.72 -19.72 -24.99
CA GLY A 169 -6.67 -20.74 -24.86
C GLY A 169 -5.53 -20.37 -23.93
N TRP A 170 -5.67 -19.28 -23.18
CA TRP A 170 -4.86 -18.97 -22.00
C TRP A 170 -5.62 -19.31 -20.73
N GLU A 171 -4.92 -19.86 -19.75
CA GLU A 171 -5.46 -20.19 -18.44
C GLU A 171 -4.89 -19.24 -17.39
N GLY A 172 -5.78 -18.56 -16.68
CA GLY A 172 -5.40 -17.72 -15.55
C GLY A 172 -5.19 -18.51 -14.25
N THR A 173 -4.86 -17.78 -13.19
CA THR A 173 -4.75 -18.30 -11.83
C THR A 173 -5.44 -17.36 -10.84
N VAL A 174 -5.72 -17.85 -9.64
CA VAL A 174 -6.35 -17.04 -8.58
C VAL A 174 -5.38 -16.93 -7.40
N VAL A 175 -5.22 -15.71 -6.91
CA VAL A 175 -4.51 -15.42 -5.66
C VAL A 175 -5.50 -14.94 -4.60
N HIS A 176 -5.28 -15.38 -3.36
CA HIS A 176 -5.98 -14.90 -2.18
C HIS A 176 -4.97 -14.24 -1.25
N LEU A 177 -5.24 -12.99 -0.89
CA LEU A 177 -4.45 -12.19 0.03
C LEU A 177 -5.29 -11.90 1.27
N GLU A 178 -4.67 -11.98 2.45
CA GLU A 178 -5.35 -11.79 3.72
C GLU A 178 -4.54 -10.84 4.62
N TRP A 179 -5.27 -10.01 5.35
CA TRP A 179 -4.72 -9.06 6.31
C TRP A 179 -5.52 -9.07 7.61
N PHE A 180 -4.92 -8.51 8.65
CA PHE A 180 -5.63 -8.15 9.86
C PHE A 180 -5.12 -6.83 10.42
N VAL A 181 -5.99 -6.13 11.13
CA VAL A 181 -5.65 -5.01 12.01
C VAL A 181 -6.07 -5.41 13.42
N PRO A 182 -5.14 -5.44 14.39
CA PRO A 182 -5.48 -5.84 15.74
C PRO A 182 -6.51 -4.86 16.35
N PHE A 183 -7.44 -5.40 17.13
CA PHE A 183 -8.27 -4.57 17.98
C PHE A 183 -7.42 -4.07 19.15
N ASP A 184 -7.38 -2.75 19.36
CA ASP A 184 -6.87 -2.20 20.61
C ASP A 184 -7.78 -2.66 21.76
N CYS A 185 -7.34 -3.70 22.46
CA CYS A 185 -8.00 -4.16 23.67
C CYS A 185 -7.65 -3.21 24.81
N VAL A 186 -8.44 -2.14 25.00
CA VAL A 186 -8.23 -1.19 26.12
C VAL A 186 -8.21 -1.89 27.49
N ALA A 187 -8.83 -3.06 27.57
CA ALA A 187 -8.86 -3.88 28.78
C ALA A 187 -7.61 -4.77 28.95
N ASP A 188 -6.73 -4.89 27.96
CA ASP A 188 -5.39 -5.50 28.07
C ASP A 188 -4.42 -4.47 28.68
N VAL A 189 -4.55 -4.26 29.99
CA VAL A 189 -3.83 -3.22 30.72
C VAL A 189 -2.36 -3.61 30.93
N ASN A 190 -2.06 -4.91 30.93
CA ASN A 190 -0.67 -5.37 31.07
C ASN A 190 0.06 -5.50 29.71
N GLY A 191 -0.66 -5.39 28.59
CA GLY A 191 -0.11 -5.43 27.24
C GLY A 191 0.41 -6.81 26.83
N ASP A 192 -0.13 -7.88 27.43
CA ASP A 192 0.32 -9.26 27.16
C ASP A 192 -0.40 -9.91 25.96
N GLY A 193 -1.29 -9.16 25.31
CA GLY A 193 -2.05 -9.59 24.14
C GLY A 193 -3.26 -10.45 24.48
N SER A 194 -3.61 -10.58 25.77
CA SER A 194 -4.75 -11.35 26.22
C SER A 194 -5.58 -10.58 27.24
N LEU A 195 -6.92 -10.59 27.09
CA LEU A 195 -7.80 -10.09 28.13
C LEU A 195 -7.98 -11.16 29.21
N SER A 196 -7.37 -10.97 30.37
CA SER A 196 -7.38 -11.92 31.47
C SER A 196 -7.46 -11.25 32.86
N PRO A 197 -7.62 -12.01 33.96
CA PRO A 197 -7.59 -11.44 35.31
C PRO A 197 -6.28 -10.70 35.67
N THR A 198 -5.17 -10.93 34.95
CA THR A 198 -3.93 -10.18 35.17
C THR A 198 -4.05 -8.72 34.77
N ASP A 199 -4.89 -8.38 33.80
CA ASP A 199 -5.14 -6.99 33.41
C ASP A 199 -5.83 -6.20 34.49
N PHE A 200 -6.81 -6.81 35.16
CA PHE A 200 -7.45 -6.17 36.31
C PHE A 200 -6.45 -5.90 37.44
N THR A 201 -5.52 -6.85 37.65
CA THR A 201 -4.45 -6.67 38.64
C THR A 201 -3.50 -5.54 38.23
N ALA A 202 -3.13 -5.46 36.95
CA ALA A 202 -2.31 -4.39 36.40
C ALA A 202 -3.01 -3.03 36.51
N TRP A 203 -4.32 -2.98 36.28
CA TRP A 203 -5.13 -1.79 36.46
C TRP A 203 -5.14 -1.29 37.91
N ILE A 204 -5.38 -2.18 38.90
CA ILE A 204 -5.27 -1.82 40.31
C ILE A 204 -3.87 -1.31 40.66
N ALA A 205 -2.82 -1.88 40.08
CA ALA A 205 -1.46 -1.43 40.36
C ALA A 205 -1.17 -0.02 39.81
N ALA A 206 -1.94 0.45 38.83
CA ALA A 206 -1.76 1.74 38.16
C ALA A 206 -2.60 2.90 38.76
N PHE A 207 -3.64 2.62 39.56
CA PHE A 207 -4.62 3.61 40.06
C PHE A 207 -4.94 3.43 41.56
#